data_AF-A0A0R2QAX0-F1
#
_entry.id   AF-A0A0R2QAX0-F1
#
_cell.length_a   1.000
_cell.length_b   1.000
_cell.length_c   1.000
_cell.angle_alpha   90.00
_cell.angle_beta   90.00
_cell.angle_gamma   90.00
#
_symmetry.space_group_name_H-M   'P 1'
#
loop_
_entity.id
_entity.type
_entity.pdbx_description
1 polymer ?
#
loop_
_entity_poly.entity_id
_entity_poly.type
_entity_poly.pdbx_seq_one_letter_code
_entity_poly.pdbx_strand_id
1 'polypeptide(L)'
;MWQPANPVEMPSDGRVFGTERRVRLGDVTPKGRLRLDATARYLQDIANDDAVDGAYSDIHGWVVRRTEMWVHQFPLYMTDVSVKTWCGGYGSHWAERRTTITSSDGARIESAALWVHVDMQTMKPTPLPEDFLSMVHIASAGRKIRSSFLIGKSLPPLDAPGATSEAWPVRFADMDAVGHMNNASYWIALEE
;
A
#
# COMPACT_ATOMS: atom_id res chain seq x y z
N MET A 1 -14.99 17.52 -5.03
CA MET A 1 -13.91 16.61 -5.43
C MET A 1 -13.68 15.64 -4.28
N TRP A 2 -13.66 14.33 -4.52
CA TRP A 2 -13.36 13.36 -3.45
C TRP A 2 -11.90 13.52 -3.03
N GLN A 3 -11.65 13.52 -1.73
CA GLN A 3 -10.31 13.45 -1.16
C GLN A 3 -10.26 12.26 -0.20
N PRO A 4 -9.12 11.56 -0.13
CA PRO A 4 -8.95 10.49 0.84
C PRO A 4 -8.96 11.09 2.26
N ALA A 5 -9.49 10.35 3.23
CA ALA A 5 -9.56 10.82 4.62
C ALA A 5 -8.15 11.06 5.18
N ASN A 6 -7.99 11.99 6.13
CA ASN A 6 -6.68 12.27 6.72
C ASN A 6 -5.97 11.00 7.22
N PRO A 7 -4.63 10.96 7.19
CA PRO A 7 -3.86 9.87 7.74
C PRO A 7 -4.24 9.53 9.18
N VAL A 8 -4.25 8.24 9.49
CA VAL A 8 -4.40 7.73 10.86
C VAL A 8 -3.02 7.71 11.51
N GLU A 9 -2.92 8.23 12.73
CA GLU A 9 -1.67 8.21 13.50
C GLU A 9 -1.23 6.77 13.81
N MET A 10 0.09 6.60 13.96
CA MET A 10 0.65 5.32 14.41
C MET A 10 0.19 5.04 15.84
N PRO A 11 -0.24 3.81 16.16
CA PRO A 11 -0.76 3.48 17.48
C PRO A 11 0.35 3.50 18.53
N SER A 12 -0.01 3.80 19.77
CA SER A 12 0.86 3.65 20.95
C SER A 12 1.01 2.20 21.41
N ASP A 13 0.03 1.35 21.08
CA ASP A 13 -0.10 -0.01 21.58
C ASP A 13 -0.43 -1.00 20.44
N GLY A 14 -0.10 -2.26 20.66
CA GLY A 14 -0.32 -3.33 19.69
C GLY A 14 0.81 -3.47 18.67
N ARG A 15 0.59 -4.33 17.68
CA ARG A 15 1.62 -4.69 16.69
C ARG A 15 1.90 -3.55 15.72
N VAL A 16 3.14 -3.09 15.73
CA VAL A 16 3.76 -2.26 14.69
C VAL A 16 5.03 -2.95 14.25
N PHE A 17 5.17 -3.20 12.95
CA PHE A 17 6.38 -3.80 12.38
C PHE A 17 7.19 -2.72 11.67
N GLY A 18 8.51 -2.79 11.75
CA GLY A 18 9.40 -1.76 11.22
C GLY A 18 10.68 -2.32 10.61
N THR A 19 11.19 -1.62 9.61
CA THR A 19 12.50 -1.90 9.00
C THR A 19 13.17 -0.60 8.59
N GLU A 20 14.48 -0.64 8.40
CA GLU A 20 15.27 0.46 7.85
C GLU A 20 15.71 0.10 6.43
N ARG A 21 15.62 1.06 5.51
CA ARG A 21 16.01 0.86 4.11
C ARG A 21 16.81 2.04 3.59
N ARG A 22 17.77 1.77 2.72
CA ARG A 22 18.46 2.81 1.96
C ARG A 22 17.76 2.98 0.62
N VAL A 23 17.40 4.21 0.24
CA VAL A 23 16.90 4.53 -1.10
C VAL A 23 18.03 4.35 -2.12
N ARG A 24 17.86 3.45 -3.09
CA ARG A 24 18.90 3.08 -4.05
C ARG A 24 18.66 3.66 -5.45
N LEU A 25 19.65 3.47 -6.31
CA LEU A 25 19.70 4.02 -7.66
C LEU A 25 18.48 3.65 -8.50
N GLY A 26 17.99 2.41 -8.37
CA GLY A 26 16.80 1.92 -9.09
C GLY A 26 15.47 2.40 -8.52
N ASP A 27 15.48 3.06 -7.35
CA ASP A 27 14.27 3.50 -6.67
C ASP A 27 13.88 4.95 -7.02
N VAL A 28 14.79 5.68 -7.69
CA VAL A 28 14.68 7.13 -7.84
C VAL A 28 14.46 7.58 -9.27
N THR A 29 13.80 8.74 -9.39
CA THR A 29 13.74 9.52 -10.65
C THR A 29 15.12 10.06 -11.05
N PRO A 30 15.30 10.58 -12.28
CA PRO A 30 16.56 11.23 -12.68
C PRO A 30 16.97 12.42 -11.79
N LYS A 31 16.03 13.06 -11.10
CA LYS A 31 16.30 14.14 -10.13
C LYS A 31 16.48 13.64 -8.69
N GLY A 32 16.52 12.33 -8.48
CA GLY A 32 16.90 11.72 -7.22
C GLY A 32 15.79 11.53 -6.20
N ARG A 33 14.55 12.00 -6.43
CA ARG A 33 13.42 11.65 -5.53
C ARG A 33 13.00 10.19 -5.69
N LEU A 34 12.55 9.57 -4.61
CA LEU A 34 11.90 8.25 -4.62
C LEU A 34 10.70 8.25 -5.58
N ARG A 35 10.62 7.23 -6.44
CA ARG A 35 9.50 7.02 -7.36
C ARG A 35 8.26 6.50 -6.63
N LEU A 36 7.09 6.72 -7.20
CA LEU A 36 5.84 6.20 -6.65
C LEU A 36 5.77 4.68 -6.78
N ASP A 37 6.30 4.11 -7.88
CA ASP A 37 6.37 2.66 -8.04
C ASP A 37 7.31 2.00 -7.00
N ALA A 38 8.47 2.61 -6.74
CA ALA A 38 9.40 2.18 -5.69
C ALA A 38 8.77 2.31 -4.30
N THR A 39 8.04 3.40 -4.04
CA THR A 39 7.25 3.56 -2.82
C THR A 39 6.26 2.42 -2.65
N ALA A 40 5.48 2.09 -3.69
CA ALA A 40 4.53 0.98 -3.67
C ALA A 40 5.21 -0.38 -3.42
N ARG A 41 6.40 -0.62 -3.99
CA ARG A 41 7.21 -1.82 -3.68
C ARG A 41 7.62 -1.87 -2.21
N TYR A 42 8.06 -0.75 -1.62
CA TYR A 42 8.38 -0.72 -0.18
C TYR A 42 7.15 -1.05 0.69
N LEU A 43 5.95 -0.60 0.28
CA LEU A 43 4.70 -0.95 0.97
C LEU A 43 4.40 -2.45 0.89
N GLN A 44 4.63 -3.07 -0.27
CA GLN A 44 4.42 -4.50 -0.48
C GLN A 44 5.42 -5.34 0.32
N ASP A 45 6.70 -5.00 0.26
CA ASP A 45 7.73 -5.77 0.93
C ASP A 45 7.54 -5.74 2.44
N ILE A 46 7.34 -4.56 3.05
CA ILE A 46 7.14 -4.49 4.51
C ILE A 46 5.84 -5.17 4.93
N ALA A 47 4.81 -5.20 4.07
CA ALA A 47 3.58 -5.93 4.34
C ALA A 47 3.82 -7.44 4.40
N ASN A 48 4.62 -7.97 3.46
CA ASN A 48 5.02 -9.37 3.45
C ASN A 48 5.92 -9.71 4.64
N ASP A 49 6.93 -8.89 4.91
CA ASP A 49 7.86 -9.07 6.03
C ASP A 49 7.12 -9.07 7.38
N ASP A 50 6.16 -8.17 7.57
CA ASP A 50 5.28 -8.15 8.75
C ASP A 50 4.40 -9.39 8.87
N ALA A 51 3.86 -9.88 7.75
CA ALA A 51 3.01 -11.08 7.75
C ALA A 51 3.82 -12.35 8.11
N VAL A 52 5.06 -12.43 7.62
CA VAL A 52 6.00 -13.51 7.97
C VAL A 52 6.42 -13.42 9.44
N ASP A 53 6.84 -12.24 9.91
CA ASP A 53 7.25 -12.03 11.31
C ASP A 53 6.10 -12.28 12.29
N GLY A 54 4.89 -11.86 11.92
CA GLY A 54 3.68 -12.09 12.70
C GLY A 54 3.16 -13.52 12.63
N ALA A 55 3.76 -14.39 11.80
CA ALA A 55 3.30 -15.75 11.55
C ALA A 55 1.80 -15.81 11.17
N TYR A 56 1.37 -14.95 10.25
CA TYR A 56 -0.02 -14.89 9.81
C TYR A 56 -0.39 -16.24 9.15
N SER A 57 -1.56 -16.78 9.48
CA SER A 57 -2.00 -18.09 9.01
C SER A 57 -2.28 -18.16 7.52
N ASP A 58 -2.70 -17.05 6.91
CA ASP A 58 -2.84 -16.91 5.46
C ASP A 58 -2.16 -15.63 4.96
N ILE A 59 -1.01 -15.81 4.33
CA ILE A 59 -0.21 -14.73 3.72
C ILE A 59 -0.50 -14.53 2.23
N HIS A 60 -1.21 -15.46 1.58
CA HIS A 60 -1.39 -15.47 0.13
C HIS A 60 -2.80 -15.03 -0.31
N GLY A 61 -3.81 -15.21 0.54
CA GLY A 61 -5.21 -14.89 0.29
C GLY A 61 -5.55 -13.39 0.31
N TRP A 62 -4.70 -12.51 -0.21
CA TRP A 62 -4.89 -11.06 -0.08
C TRP A 62 -4.79 -10.31 -1.41
N VAL A 63 -5.84 -9.54 -1.72
CA VAL A 63 -5.89 -8.67 -2.92
C VAL A 63 -6.03 -7.22 -2.50
N VAL A 64 -5.09 -6.37 -2.92
CA VAL A 64 -5.19 -4.93 -2.71
C VAL A 64 -6.28 -4.34 -3.60
N ARG A 65 -7.14 -3.50 -3.03
CA ARG A 65 -8.26 -2.86 -3.73
C ARG A 65 -8.17 -1.34 -3.76
N ARG A 66 -7.34 -0.76 -2.91
CA ARG A 66 -7.10 0.69 -2.85
C ARG A 66 -5.75 0.95 -2.22
N THR A 67 -4.98 1.86 -2.81
CA THR A 67 -3.75 2.39 -2.23
C THR A 67 -3.82 3.91 -2.27
N GLU A 68 -3.63 4.54 -1.12
CA GLU A 68 -3.63 5.99 -0.93
C GLU A 68 -2.27 6.39 -0.38
N MET A 69 -1.66 7.44 -0.92
CA MET A 69 -0.38 7.99 -0.47
C MET A 69 -0.50 9.48 -0.21
N TRP A 70 -0.12 9.92 0.98
CA TRP A 70 0.07 11.32 1.34
C TRP A 70 1.57 11.57 1.37
N VAL A 71 2.06 12.22 0.31
CA VAL A 71 3.47 12.58 0.18
C VAL A 71 3.65 14.01 0.67
N HIS A 72 4.27 14.18 1.83
CA HIS A 72 4.64 15.50 2.35
C HIS A 72 6.00 15.93 1.81
N GLN A 73 6.96 15.01 1.82
CA GLN A 73 8.29 15.19 1.24
C GLN A 73 8.84 13.82 0.82
N PHE A 74 9.30 13.71 -0.42
CA PHE A 74 9.90 12.47 -0.92
C PHE A 74 11.30 12.24 -0.33
N PRO A 75 11.65 10.98 0.02
CA PRO A 75 13.05 10.61 0.26
C PRO A 75 13.90 10.81 -0.99
N LEU A 76 15.19 11.09 -0.79
CA LEU A 76 16.15 11.28 -1.88
C LEU A 76 17.09 10.07 -2.02
N TYR A 77 17.78 10.01 -3.16
CA TYR A 77 18.82 9.02 -3.41
C TYR A 77 19.84 9.01 -2.28
N MET A 78 20.15 7.79 -1.81
CA MET A 78 21.05 7.53 -0.71
C MET A 78 20.58 7.98 0.69
N THR A 79 19.35 8.44 0.84
CA THR A 79 18.72 8.66 2.15
C THR A 79 18.37 7.32 2.80
N ASP A 80 18.70 7.15 4.09
CA ASP A 80 18.18 6.08 4.93
C ASP A 80 16.77 6.45 5.41
N VAL A 81 15.82 5.53 5.23
CA VAL A 81 14.42 5.69 5.62
C VAL A 81 13.99 4.60 6.60
N SER A 82 13.27 5.02 7.63
CA SER A 82 12.52 4.16 8.53
C SER A 82 11.15 3.90 7.92
N VAL A 83 10.82 2.62 7.72
CA VAL A 83 9.54 2.18 7.21
C VAL A 83 8.81 1.42 8.31
N LYS A 84 7.60 1.86 8.68
CA LYS A 84 6.80 1.22 9.72
C LYS A 84 5.39 0.92 9.23
N THR A 85 4.86 -0.26 9.53
CA THR A 85 3.52 -0.71 9.11
C THR A 85 2.72 -1.26 10.29
N TRP A 86 1.40 -1.10 10.22
CA TRP A 86 0.44 -1.62 11.20
C TRP A 86 -0.94 -1.73 10.57
N CYS A 87 -1.89 -2.34 11.28
CA CYS A 87 -3.29 -2.33 10.86
C CYS A 87 -3.99 -1.04 11.33
N GLY A 88 -4.51 -0.25 10.40
CA GLY A 88 -5.25 1.00 10.69
C GLY A 88 -6.74 0.80 10.95
N GLY A 89 -7.26 -0.39 10.70
CA GLY A 89 -8.66 -0.71 10.86
C GLY A 89 -9.06 -1.91 10.02
N TYR A 90 -10.23 -2.48 10.29
CA TYR A 90 -10.69 -3.68 9.59
C TYR A 90 -12.22 -3.76 9.52
N GLY A 91 -12.72 -4.56 8.59
CA GLY A 91 -14.11 -4.93 8.44
C GLY A 91 -14.29 -6.44 8.57
N SER A 92 -15.33 -7.00 7.95
CA SER A 92 -15.59 -8.44 8.02
C SER A 92 -14.71 -9.26 7.06
N HIS A 93 -14.32 -8.70 5.91
CA HIS A 93 -13.57 -9.40 4.83
C HIS A 93 -12.37 -8.58 4.34
N TRP A 94 -12.01 -7.50 5.02
CA TRP A 94 -10.97 -6.57 4.57
C TRP A 94 -10.27 -5.90 5.74
N ALA A 95 -9.02 -5.54 5.54
CA ALA A 95 -8.20 -4.80 6.49
C ALA A 95 -7.50 -3.63 5.79
N GLU A 96 -7.32 -2.53 6.51
CA GLU A 96 -6.46 -1.43 6.11
C GLU A 96 -5.08 -1.64 6.72
N ARG A 97 -4.08 -1.73 5.87
CA ARG A 97 -2.68 -1.64 6.25
C ARG A 97 -2.22 -0.19 6.12
N ARG A 98 -1.67 0.36 7.18
CA ARG A 98 -1.04 1.68 7.20
C ARG A 98 0.46 1.50 7.11
N THR A 99 1.13 2.45 6.45
CA THR A 99 2.59 2.50 6.43
C THR A 99 3.06 3.95 6.50
N THR A 100 4.16 4.17 7.20
CA THR A 100 4.91 5.43 7.20
C THR A 100 6.31 5.18 6.68
N ILE A 101 6.80 6.09 5.85
CA ILE A 101 8.19 6.17 5.41
C ILE A 101 8.71 7.52 5.89
N THR A 102 9.73 7.52 6.73
CA THR A 102 10.29 8.73 7.33
C THR A 102 11.81 8.71 7.30
N SER A 103 12.46 9.87 7.31
CA SER A 103 13.91 10.00 7.41
C SER A 103 14.31 11.15 8.31
N SER A 104 15.58 11.17 8.72
CA SER A 104 16.14 12.24 9.56
C SER A 104 16.22 13.60 8.86
N ASP A 105 16.25 13.63 7.52
CA ASP A 105 16.24 14.84 6.70
C ASP A 105 14.82 15.38 6.42
N GLY A 106 13.80 14.80 7.07
CA GLY A 106 12.42 15.28 7.05
C GLY A 106 11.55 14.71 5.95
N ALA A 107 12.03 13.73 5.15
CA ALA A 107 11.14 13.03 4.24
C ALA A 107 10.02 12.33 5.02
N ARG A 108 8.80 12.38 4.46
CA ARG A 108 7.62 11.79 5.08
C ARG A 108 6.60 11.42 4.00
N ILE A 109 6.30 10.12 3.94
CA ILE A 109 5.19 9.56 3.18
C ILE A 109 4.33 8.74 4.14
N GLU A 110 3.03 8.96 4.09
CA GLU A 110 2.04 8.14 4.79
C GLU A 110 1.20 7.40 3.76
N SER A 111 0.80 6.17 4.03
CA SER A 111 -0.03 5.41 3.11
C SER A 111 -1.09 4.58 3.81
N ALA A 112 -2.16 4.30 3.08
CA ALA A 112 -3.17 3.29 3.40
C ALA A 112 -3.34 2.35 2.22
N ALA A 113 -3.33 1.05 2.48
CA ALA A 113 -3.71 0.02 1.52
C ALA A 113 -4.89 -0.77 2.08
N LEU A 114 -6.00 -0.80 1.34
CA LEU A 114 -7.15 -1.65 1.65
C LEU A 114 -6.94 -3.01 1.00
N TRP A 115 -6.86 -4.05 1.82
CA TRP A 115 -6.70 -5.43 1.41
C TRP A 115 -7.99 -6.20 1.65
N VAL A 116 -8.41 -6.99 0.66
CA VAL A 116 -9.53 -7.91 0.77
C VAL A 116 -8.97 -9.32 0.92
N HIS A 117 -9.46 -10.04 1.92
CA HIS A 117 -9.14 -11.44 2.14
C HIS A 117 -9.98 -12.29 1.18
N VAL A 118 -9.33 -13.19 0.44
CA VAL A 118 -9.95 -13.98 -0.62
C VAL A 118 -9.57 -15.45 -0.50
N ASP A 119 -10.50 -16.31 -0.87
CA ASP A 119 -10.20 -17.72 -1.11
C ASP A 119 -9.44 -17.86 -2.43
N MET A 120 -8.23 -18.42 -2.39
CA MET A 120 -7.34 -18.49 -3.56
C MET A 120 -7.80 -19.46 -4.66
N GLN A 121 -8.75 -20.35 -4.37
CA GLN A 121 -9.29 -21.27 -5.38
C GLN A 121 -10.45 -20.63 -6.16
N THR A 122 -11.30 -19.89 -5.45
CA THR A 122 -12.54 -19.32 -5.99
C THR A 122 -12.42 -17.82 -6.31
N MET A 123 -11.37 -17.17 -5.81
CA MET A 123 -11.12 -15.72 -5.85
C MET A 123 -12.25 -14.88 -5.24
N LYS A 124 -13.07 -15.49 -4.36
CA LYS A 124 -14.18 -14.80 -3.68
C LYS A 124 -13.70 -14.23 -2.35
N PRO A 125 -14.22 -13.05 -1.93
CA PRO A 125 -13.97 -12.53 -0.59
C PRO A 125 -14.39 -13.54 0.48
N THR A 126 -13.54 -13.74 1.47
CA THR A 126 -13.80 -14.64 2.62
C THR A 126 -13.56 -13.90 3.94
N PRO A 127 -14.23 -14.26 5.05
CA PRO A 127 -14.09 -13.55 6.32
C PRO A 127 -12.65 -13.49 6.81
N LEU A 128 -12.32 -12.45 7.58
CA LEU A 128 -11.01 -12.36 8.22
C LEU A 128 -10.84 -13.48 9.27
N PRO A 129 -9.71 -14.19 9.29
CA PRO A 129 -9.41 -15.21 10.30
C PRO A 129 -9.39 -14.62 11.72
N GLU A 130 -9.82 -15.40 12.72
CA GLU A 130 -9.91 -14.95 14.12
C GLU A 130 -8.54 -14.66 14.75
N ASP A 131 -7.54 -15.47 14.40
CA ASP A 131 -6.15 -15.31 14.79
C ASP A 131 -5.54 -14.01 14.22
N PHE A 132 -5.81 -13.71 12.95
CA PHE A 132 -5.46 -12.43 12.34
C PHE A 132 -6.09 -11.26 13.12
N LEU A 133 -7.40 -11.35 13.41
CA LEU A 133 -8.11 -10.29 14.14
C LEU A 133 -7.50 -10.06 15.53
N SER A 134 -7.19 -11.13 16.26
CA SER A 134 -6.60 -11.07 17.60
C SER A 134 -5.26 -10.34 17.59
N MET A 135 -4.48 -10.50 16.52
CA MET A 135 -3.17 -9.87 16.37
C MET A 135 -3.24 -8.37 16.07
N VAL A 136 -4.20 -7.97 15.24
CA VAL A 136 -4.27 -6.59 14.71
C VAL A 136 -5.27 -5.68 15.42
N HIS A 137 -6.12 -6.24 16.29
CA HIS A 137 -7.18 -5.50 16.98
C HIS A 137 -6.65 -4.34 17.83
N ILE A 138 -5.59 -4.59 18.61
CA ILE A 138 -5.01 -3.57 19.51
C ILE A 138 -4.41 -2.42 18.68
N ALA A 139 -3.62 -2.74 17.66
CA ALA A 139 -2.98 -1.75 16.78
C ALA A 139 -3.99 -0.89 16.01
N SER A 140 -5.16 -1.44 15.71
CA SER A 140 -6.24 -0.71 15.05
C SER A 140 -7.14 0.05 16.02
N ALA A 141 -6.94 -0.06 17.34
CA ALA A 141 -7.82 0.46 18.38
C ALA A 141 -9.31 0.11 18.14
N GLY A 142 -9.57 -1.06 17.56
CA GLY A 142 -10.90 -1.52 17.16
C GLY A 142 -11.58 -0.74 16.03
N ARG A 143 -10.87 0.16 15.33
CA ARG A 143 -11.40 0.99 14.24
C ARG A 143 -12.00 0.14 13.12
N LYS A 144 -13.29 0.37 12.85
CA LYS A 144 -14.00 -0.28 11.75
C LYS A 144 -13.97 0.55 10.48
N ILE A 145 -13.71 -0.10 9.35
CA ILE A 145 -13.64 0.55 8.03
C ILE A 145 -14.59 -0.14 7.04
N ARG A 146 -14.93 0.57 5.96
CA ARG A 146 -15.75 0.04 4.86
C ARG A 146 -14.89 -0.17 3.61
N SER A 147 -15.20 -1.20 2.82
CA SER A 147 -14.60 -1.47 1.51
C SER A 147 -15.21 -0.65 0.37
N SER A 148 -15.74 0.54 0.66
CA SER A 148 -16.42 1.36 -0.34
C SER A 148 -15.55 1.59 -1.56
N PHE A 149 -16.12 1.39 -2.75
CA PHE A 149 -15.48 1.71 -4.01
C PHE A 149 -15.47 3.24 -4.19
N LEU A 150 -14.32 3.85 -3.90
CA LEU A 150 -14.13 5.30 -3.96
C LEU A 150 -13.31 5.74 -5.18
N ILE A 151 -12.47 4.85 -5.71
CA ILE A 151 -11.61 5.13 -6.86
C ILE A 151 -12.47 5.49 -8.07
N GLY A 152 -12.17 6.61 -8.72
CA GLY A 152 -12.88 7.06 -9.93
C GLY A 152 -14.24 7.73 -9.71
N LYS A 153 -14.88 7.58 -8.53
CA LYS A 153 -16.25 8.08 -8.30
C LYS A 153 -16.40 9.61 -8.43
N SER A 154 -15.30 10.36 -8.29
CA SER A 154 -15.29 11.82 -8.45
C SER A 154 -14.25 12.29 -9.45
N LEU A 155 -13.76 11.39 -10.30
CA LEU A 155 -12.93 11.76 -11.45
C LEU A 155 -13.85 12.11 -12.63
N PRO A 156 -13.41 13.01 -13.53
CA PRO A 156 -14.08 13.19 -14.81
C PRO A 156 -14.20 11.86 -15.58
N PRO A 157 -15.17 11.73 -16.49
CA PRO A 157 -15.19 10.64 -17.47
C PRO A 157 -13.84 10.53 -18.19
N LEU A 158 -13.46 9.30 -18.56
CA LEU A 158 -12.19 9.05 -19.25
C LEU A 158 -12.13 9.70 -20.64
N ASP A 159 -13.28 10.01 -21.22
CA ASP A 159 -13.47 10.68 -22.51
C ASP A 159 -13.84 12.18 -22.36
N ALA A 160 -13.65 12.75 -21.17
CA ALA A 160 -13.87 14.18 -20.95
C ALA A 160 -13.00 15.03 -21.90
N PRO A 161 -13.47 16.21 -22.34
CA PRO A 161 -12.69 17.08 -23.23
C PRO A 161 -11.30 17.39 -22.66
N GLY A 162 -10.26 17.13 -23.45
CA GLY A 162 -8.86 17.29 -23.05
C GLY A 162 -8.23 16.06 -22.39
N ALA A 163 -8.97 14.96 -22.23
CA ALA A 163 -8.37 13.68 -21.84
C ALA A 163 -7.40 13.19 -22.91
N THR A 164 -6.25 12.68 -22.46
CA THR A 164 -5.28 11.97 -23.29
C THR A 164 -5.41 10.47 -23.04
N SER A 165 -5.14 9.68 -24.06
CA SER A 165 -5.12 8.22 -23.96
C SER A 165 -3.92 7.72 -24.74
N GLU A 166 -3.13 6.86 -24.10
CA GLU A 166 -1.96 6.24 -24.70
C GLU A 166 -2.00 4.73 -24.47
N ALA A 167 -1.54 3.98 -25.47
CA ALA A 167 -1.41 2.54 -25.32
C ALA A 167 -0.20 2.24 -24.42
N TRP A 168 -0.45 1.60 -23.28
CA TRP A 168 0.61 1.22 -22.34
C TRP A 168 0.88 -0.29 -22.41
N PRO A 169 1.98 -0.74 -23.05
CA PRO A 169 2.29 -2.16 -23.12
C PRO A 169 2.76 -2.69 -21.77
N VAL A 170 2.14 -3.78 -21.31
CA VAL A 170 2.62 -4.52 -20.13
C VAL A 170 3.90 -5.26 -20.50
N ARG A 171 4.95 -5.07 -19.71
CA ARG A 171 6.26 -5.70 -19.94
C ARG A 171 6.40 -6.93 -19.05
N PHE A 172 7.34 -7.80 -19.41
CA PHE A 172 7.72 -8.93 -18.57
C PHE A 172 8.10 -8.49 -17.14
N ALA A 173 8.83 -7.39 -16.99
CA ALA A 173 9.25 -6.85 -15.69
C ALA A 173 8.10 -6.24 -14.85
N ASP A 174 6.91 -6.08 -15.43
CA ASP A 174 5.72 -5.65 -14.69
C ASP A 174 5.00 -6.83 -14.00
N MET A 175 5.44 -8.07 -14.26
CA MET A 175 4.90 -9.27 -13.62
C MET A 175 5.63 -9.57 -12.30
N ASP A 176 4.89 -9.98 -11.28
CA ASP A 176 5.43 -10.41 -9.99
C ASP A 176 5.79 -11.91 -9.97
N ALA A 177 6.34 -12.36 -8.85
CA ALA A 177 6.80 -13.72 -8.65
C ALA A 177 5.68 -14.79 -8.70
N VAL A 178 4.41 -14.38 -8.60
CA VAL A 178 3.25 -15.27 -8.69
C VAL A 178 2.56 -15.19 -10.06
N GLY A 179 3.15 -14.46 -11.02
CA GLY A 179 2.66 -14.37 -12.39
C GLY A 179 1.49 -13.41 -12.58
N HIS A 180 1.25 -12.51 -11.63
CA HIS A 180 0.28 -11.42 -11.78
C HIS A 180 0.99 -10.12 -12.14
N MET A 181 0.26 -9.16 -12.70
CA MET A 181 0.81 -7.82 -12.88
C MET A 181 0.98 -7.18 -11.49
N ASN A 182 2.20 -6.74 -11.19
CA ASN A 182 2.54 -6.16 -9.91
C ASN A 182 1.77 -4.84 -9.72
N ASN A 183 1.09 -4.68 -8.59
CA ASN A 183 0.35 -3.46 -8.26
C ASN A 183 1.24 -2.19 -8.26
N ALA A 184 2.55 -2.31 -8.04
CA ALA A 184 3.50 -1.21 -8.16
C ALA A 184 3.61 -0.69 -9.61
N SER A 185 3.43 -1.55 -10.62
CA SER A 185 3.59 -1.15 -12.04
C SER A 185 2.54 -0.16 -12.52
N TYR A 186 1.35 -0.10 -11.91
CA TYR A 186 0.37 0.95 -12.21
C TYR A 186 0.91 2.36 -11.94
N TRP A 187 1.80 2.50 -10.96
CA TRP A 187 2.40 3.79 -10.60
C TRP A 187 3.45 4.26 -11.60
N ILE A 188 4.04 3.35 -12.38
CA ILE A 188 4.96 3.70 -13.47
C ILE A 188 4.18 4.47 -14.53
N ALA A 189 3.04 3.93 -14.97
CA ALA A 189 2.19 4.59 -15.98
C ALA A 189 1.65 5.95 -15.51
N LEU A 190 1.56 6.19 -14.19
CA LEU A 190 1.15 7.48 -13.64
C LEU A 190 2.27 8.54 -13.65
N GLU A 191 3.54 8.11 -13.62
CA GLU A 191 4.71 9.00 -13.55
C GLU A 191 5.32 9.32 -14.92
N GLU A 192 4.75 8.79 -16.00
CA GLU A 192 5.14 9.02 -17.40
C GLU A 192 4.32 10.15 -18.01
#